data_AF-A0A6C0HRZ2-F1
#
_entry.id   AF-A0A6C0HRZ2-F1
#
_cell.length_a   1.000
_cell.length_b   1.000
_cell.length_c   1.000
_cell.angle_alpha   90.00
_cell.angle_beta   90.00
_cell.angle_gamma   90.00
#
_symmetry.space_group_name_H-M   'P 1'
#
loop_
_entity.id
_entity.type
_entity.pdbx_description
1 polymer ?
#
loop_
_entity_poly.entity_id
_entity_poly.type
_entity_poly.pdbx_seq_one_letter_code
_entity_poly.pdbx_strand_id
1 'polypeptide(L)'
;MPNGSYWVGRGGFNYKRSGGGGARRNFPLGLITNKPADVNNTYVVGAGVGASSRATRRAKMLHATLNTPQYPYSRMFNRLGLQAHGGSNDYAYNWYFNDVWPNPYPRFSVSGSIAKTLKYTILPSLESASPSSRSTATSNDGSIIVGDSTGSNGNTVAVRWVNGVVQNLGTLPGDDYSNANFCSSNGSIIVGLSSSISGDRAVKWVNGIISELSPGTISAANGCSPDGSLIVGYYISGITEVACVWSNGSRADLTGLGGTACQANDCSADGSIVVGFATNNSDVNAYAVKWVKNGNSYGAPITLGLLPGKNNSFAIECSDNGSVIVGLSNVDNNVPTSYNSTKWINDSPINLGNLPGNTSSYGTGCSADGTITVGISIGLNNNVDYSTAVKWDNNSISSLGIPPGYTSSQAQACSSDGSIIVGTVYTVNSTSSAIKWYYA
;
A
#
# COMPACT_ATOMS: atom_id res chain seq x y z
N MET A 1 48.95 -45.87 3.47
CA MET A 1 47.67 -46.36 2.91
C MET A 1 47.03 -47.26 3.97
N PRO A 2 45.70 -47.31 4.16
CA PRO A 2 44.63 -46.99 3.22
C PRO A 2 43.96 -45.64 3.46
N ASN A 3 43.24 -45.19 2.44
CA ASN A 3 42.77 -43.82 2.21
C ASN A 3 41.58 -43.45 3.09
N GLY A 4 41.83 -42.66 4.12
CA GLY A 4 40.77 -41.99 4.87
C GLY A 4 40.31 -40.72 4.13
N SER A 5 39.10 -40.76 3.59
CA SER A 5 38.18 -39.60 3.50
C SER A 5 38.54 -38.37 2.65
N TYR A 6 39.60 -38.33 1.82
CA TYR A 6 39.94 -37.13 1.03
C TYR A 6 40.25 -37.36 -0.46
N TRP A 7 39.90 -36.39 -1.32
CA TRP A 7 40.33 -36.27 -2.73
C TRP A 7 41.52 -35.31 -2.85
N VAL A 8 42.45 -35.54 -3.78
CA VAL A 8 43.60 -34.66 -4.07
C VAL A 8 43.32 -33.84 -5.33
N GLY A 9 43.39 -32.51 -5.25
CA GLY A 9 43.23 -31.61 -6.41
C GLY A 9 44.56 -31.06 -6.95
N ARG A 10 44.57 -30.63 -8.22
CA ARG A 10 45.74 -29.94 -8.81
C ARG A 10 46.01 -28.63 -8.06
N GLY A 11 47.22 -28.49 -7.50
CA GLY A 11 47.62 -27.36 -6.65
C GLY A 11 47.93 -27.70 -5.19
N GLY A 12 47.88 -28.97 -4.78
CA GLY A 12 48.35 -29.42 -3.45
C GLY A 12 47.30 -29.37 -2.33
N PHE A 13 46.01 -29.23 -2.65
CA PHE A 13 44.92 -29.22 -1.67
C PHE A 13 44.15 -30.55 -1.63
N ASN A 14 43.74 -30.94 -0.42
CA ASN A 14 42.92 -32.13 -0.17
C ASN A 14 41.48 -31.77 0.26
N TYR A 15 40.47 -32.48 -0.26
CA TYR A 15 39.03 -32.22 -0.06
C TYR A 15 38.32 -33.39 0.62
N LYS A 16 37.51 -33.17 1.66
CA LYS A 16 36.83 -34.26 2.40
C LYS A 16 35.68 -34.88 1.58
N ARG A 17 35.56 -36.22 1.59
CA ARG A 17 34.63 -37.00 0.75
C ARG A 17 33.16 -36.96 1.21
N SER A 18 32.86 -36.75 2.50
CA SER A 18 31.49 -36.47 2.96
C SER A 18 31.48 -35.77 4.34
N GLY A 19 30.56 -34.81 4.51
CA GLY A 19 30.38 -33.99 5.71
C GLY A 19 30.23 -32.51 5.37
N GLY A 20 29.11 -31.90 5.78
CA GLY A 20 28.80 -30.49 5.51
C GLY A 20 29.86 -29.52 6.05
N GLY A 21 30.14 -28.48 5.28
CA GLY A 21 31.09 -27.42 5.63
C GLY A 21 32.53 -27.74 5.22
N GLY A 22 32.97 -27.18 4.09
CA GLY A 22 34.32 -27.37 3.55
C GLY A 22 35.42 -26.77 4.42
N ALA A 23 36.05 -27.59 5.26
CA ALA A 23 37.30 -27.25 5.91
C ALA A 23 38.49 -27.48 4.95
N ARG A 24 39.35 -26.47 4.78
CA ARG A 24 40.60 -26.54 4.00
C ARG A 24 41.79 -26.71 4.96
N ARG A 25 42.80 -27.50 4.58
CA ARG A 25 44.08 -27.63 5.29
C ARG A 25 45.22 -27.34 4.32
N ASN A 26 46.20 -26.52 4.72
CA ASN A 26 47.42 -26.28 3.96
C ASN A 26 48.64 -26.68 4.83
N PHE A 27 49.42 -27.65 4.38
CA PHE A 27 50.49 -28.27 5.19
C PHE A 27 51.77 -27.44 5.42
N PRO A 28 52.14 -26.40 4.64
CA PRO A 28 53.33 -25.61 4.95
C PRO A 28 53.18 -24.66 6.16
N LEU A 29 51.93 -24.36 6.61
CA LEU A 29 51.68 -23.28 7.58
C LEU A 29 50.81 -23.68 8.80
N GLY A 30 50.42 -24.94 8.96
CA GLY A 30 49.83 -25.45 10.21
C GLY A 30 48.48 -24.88 10.71
N LEU A 31 47.78 -24.03 9.95
CA LEU A 31 46.55 -23.35 10.42
C LEU A 31 45.25 -24.09 10.06
N ILE A 32 44.32 -24.12 11.02
CA ILE A 32 42.89 -24.50 10.84
C ILE A 32 42.06 -23.21 10.97
N THR A 33 41.38 -22.78 9.91
CA THR A 33 40.54 -21.56 9.95
C THR A 33 39.09 -21.90 10.26
N ASN A 34 38.72 -21.90 11.55
CA ASN A 34 37.43 -21.38 12.06
C ASN A 34 37.37 -21.45 13.60
N LYS A 35 37.86 -20.41 14.30
CA LYS A 35 37.49 -20.14 15.70
C LYS A 35 37.00 -18.70 15.83
N PRO A 36 35.98 -18.43 16.68
CA PRO A 36 35.33 -17.13 16.76
C PRO A 36 36.26 -16.12 17.44
N ALA A 37 36.52 -15.00 16.77
CA ALA A 37 37.24 -13.87 17.35
C ALA A 37 36.24 -12.80 17.78
N ASP A 38 36.29 -12.47 19.06
CA ASP A 38 35.39 -11.55 19.77
C ASP A 38 35.83 -10.08 19.64
N VAL A 39 34.87 -9.20 19.88
CA VAL A 39 34.89 -7.73 20.05
C VAL A 39 36.25 -7.00 20.06
N ASN A 40 36.63 -6.43 18.90
CA ASN A 40 37.18 -5.07 18.71
C ASN A 40 37.81 -4.97 17.31
N ASN A 41 36.99 -4.56 16.35
CA ASN A 41 37.28 -4.62 14.93
C ASN A 41 38.01 -3.35 14.44
N THR A 42 39.35 -3.40 14.35
CA THR A 42 40.12 -2.50 13.48
C THR A 42 40.25 -3.13 12.09
N TYR A 43 39.59 -2.54 11.11
CA TYR A 43 39.59 -2.98 9.71
C TYR A 43 40.90 -2.62 8.99
N VAL A 44 41.45 -3.55 8.19
CA VAL A 44 42.57 -3.32 7.26
C VAL A 44 42.07 -3.45 5.82
N VAL A 45 42.43 -2.48 4.96
CA VAL A 45 42.01 -2.43 3.55
C VAL A 45 42.74 -3.50 2.74
N GLY A 46 42.00 -4.39 2.07
CA GLY A 46 42.55 -5.35 1.08
C GLY A 46 42.12 -6.81 1.20
N ALA A 47 41.37 -7.21 2.24
CA ALA A 47 40.89 -8.59 2.38
C ALA A 47 39.57 -8.84 1.60
N GLY A 48 39.65 -9.34 0.38
CA GLY A 48 38.55 -10.11 -0.25
C GLY A 48 38.62 -11.58 0.22
N VAL A 49 37.58 -12.41 0.31
CA VAL A 49 36.18 -12.39 -0.15
C VAL A 49 35.41 -13.37 0.74
N GLY A 50 34.14 -13.08 1.07
CA GLY A 50 33.14 -14.14 1.31
C GLY A 50 32.54 -14.29 2.72
N ALA A 51 31.88 -13.26 3.25
CA ALA A 51 30.78 -13.44 4.22
C ALA A 51 29.88 -12.19 4.21
N SER A 52 28.70 -12.30 3.61
CA SER A 52 27.68 -11.24 3.56
C SER A 52 26.85 -11.23 4.85
N SER A 53 27.39 -10.67 5.94
CA SER A 53 26.56 -10.35 7.11
C SER A 53 25.72 -9.08 6.85
N ARG A 54 24.50 -9.02 7.40
CA ARG A 54 23.64 -7.81 7.34
C ARG A 54 24.34 -6.57 7.94
N ALA A 55 25.24 -6.76 8.89
CA ALA A 55 26.05 -5.70 9.49
C ALA A 55 27.03 -5.07 8.48
N THR A 56 27.71 -5.90 7.68
CA THR A 56 28.63 -5.43 6.63
C THR A 56 27.91 -4.65 5.53
N ARG A 57 26.64 -5.00 5.24
CA ARG A 57 25.79 -4.26 4.29
C ARG A 57 25.36 -2.90 4.85
N ARG A 58 25.02 -2.82 6.14
CA ARG A 58 24.64 -1.55 6.80
C ARG A 58 25.82 -0.58 6.94
N ALA A 59 27.02 -1.07 7.27
CA ALA A 59 28.23 -0.24 7.36
C ALA A 59 28.60 0.39 6.00
N LYS A 60 28.40 -0.33 4.88
CA LYS A 60 28.62 0.21 3.53
C LYS A 60 27.59 1.25 3.11
N MET A 61 26.34 1.15 3.59
CA MET A 61 25.31 2.16 3.32
C MET A 61 25.49 3.43 4.16
N LEU A 62 25.99 3.31 5.39
CA LEU A 62 26.26 4.46 6.28
C LEU A 62 27.43 5.34 5.79
N HIS A 63 28.43 4.77 5.12
CA HIS A 63 29.54 5.54 4.54
C HIS A 63 29.23 6.17 3.18
N ALA A 64 28.13 5.79 2.53
CA ALA A 64 27.71 6.40 1.25
C ALA A 64 27.00 7.76 1.42
N THR A 65 26.77 8.20 2.66
CA THR A 65 26.03 9.43 3.01
C THR A 65 26.87 10.50 3.71
N LEU A 66 28.18 10.32 3.88
CA LEU A 66 29.05 11.34 4.50
C LEU A 66 29.88 12.07 3.45
N ASN A 67 29.66 13.39 3.36
CA ASN A 67 30.42 14.31 2.53
C ASN A 67 31.81 14.52 3.15
N THR A 68 32.86 14.09 2.46
CA THR A 68 34.25 14.32 2.90
C THR A 68 35.05 15.01 1.80
N PRO A 69 36.11 15.78 2.13
CA PRO A 69 36.92 16.50 1.15
C PRO A 69 37.55 15.62 0.05
N GLN A 70 37.57 14.31 0.24
CA GLN A 70 38.11 13.35 -0.73
C GLN A 70 37.09 12.93 -1.82
N TYR A 71 35.79 13.22 -1.64
CA TYR A 71 34.71 12.83 -2.56
C TYR A 71 33.56 13.86 -2.63
N PRO A 72 33.68 14.94 -3.42
CA PRO A 72 32.58 15.87 -3.65
C PRO A 72 31.57 15.30 -4.67
N TYR A 73 30.28 15.65 -4.51
CA TYR A 73 29.17 15.12 -5.30
C TYR A 73 29.34 15.32 -6.82
N SER A 74 29.67 14.26 -7.54
CA SER A 74 29.26 14.01 -8.93
C SER A 74 29.81 12.66 -9.42
N ARG A 75 29.06 11.58 -9.19
CA ARG A 75 29.00 10.34 -10.00
C ARG A 75 28.21 9.29 -9.21
N MET A 76 26.98 9.04 -9.63
CA MET A 76 26.26 7.83 -9.28
C MET A 76 27.03 6.63 -9.83
N PHE A 77 27.60 5.80 -8.96
CA PHE A 77 28.15 4.51 -9.36
C PHE A 77 27.05 3.45 -9.35
N ASN A 78 26.43 3.26 -10.51
CA ASN A 78 25.83 1.98 -10.88
C ASN A 78 26.97 0.95 -11.06
N ARG A 79 26.85 -0.21 -10.41
CA ARG A 79 27.69 -1.42 -10.45
C ARG A 79 29.03 -1.42 -9.67
N LEU A 80 29.04 -2.20 -8.58
CA LEU A 80 30.21 -2.99 -8.15
C LEU A 80 29.79 -4.46 -7.96
N GLY A 81 30.17 -5.31 -8.92
CA GLY A 81 30.44 -6.74 -8.72
C GLY A 81 29.33 -7.75 -9.08
N LEU A 82 29.18 -8.08 -10.37
CA LEU A 82 28.52 -9.30 -10.85
C LEU A 82 29.58 -10.23 -11.48
N GLN A 83 29.34 -11.55 -11.42
CA GLN A 83 30.07 -12.69 -12.02
C GLN A 83 31.05 -13.47 -11.09
N ALA A 84 30.53 -14.57 -10.52
CA ALA A 84 31.29 -15.81 -10.39
C ALA A 84 30.68 -16.83 -11.37
N HIS A 85 31.30 -17.00 -12.54
CA HIS A 85 31.07 -18.15 -13.40
C HIS A 85 32.05 -19.26 -13.02
N GLY A 86 31.53 -20.46 -12.78
CA GLY A 86 32.30 -21.70 -12.70
C GLY A 86 31.35 -22.91 -12.71
N GLY A 87 31.32 -23.65 -13.82
CA GLY A 87 30.71 -24.99 -13.89
C GLY A 87 29.91 -25.31 -15.16
N SER A 88 30.63 -25.72 -16.21
CA SER A 88 30.28 -26.71 -17.27
C SER A 88 28.86 -26.76 -17.86
N ASN A 89 28.72 -26.40 -19.14
CA ASN A 89 28.46 -27.34 -20.24
C ASN A 89 28.24 -26.58 -21.57
N ASP A 90 29.31 -26.44 -22.36
CA ASP A 90 29.20 -26.24 -23.82
C ASP A 90 29.84 -27.46 -24.49
N TYR A 91 29.00 -28.37 -24.97
CA TYR A 91 29.37 -29.34 -26.00
C TYR A 91 28.91 -28.78 -27.35
N ALA A 92 29.89 -28.48 -28.19
CA ALA A 92 29.90 -28.54 -29.66
C ALA A 92 28.76 -27.84 -30.45
N TYR A 93 29.13 -26.91 -31.35
CA TYR A 93 29.33 -27.23 -32.76
C TYR A 93 29.94 -26.04 -33.55
N ASN A 94 31.13 -26.31 -34.14
CA ASN A 94 31.72 -25.84 -35.41
C ASN A 94 31.49 -24.39 -35.89
N TRP A 95 32.51 -23.52 -35.91
CA TRP A 95 33.49 -23.29 -37.01
C TRP A 95 32.90 -22.74 -38.31
N TYR A 96 33.20 -21.47 -38.63
CA TYR A 96 33.97 -21.06 -39.83
C TYR A 96 34.51 -19.62 -39.69
N PHE A 97 35.74 -19.43 -40.16
CA PHE A 97 36.53 -18.20 -40.24
C PHE A 97 36.16 -17.35 -41.47
N ASN A 98 36.15 -16.01 -41.33
CA ASN A 98 36.96 -15.03 -42.10
C ASN A 98 36.38 -13.60 -41.99
N ASP A 99 37.22 -12.68 -41.46
CA ASP A 99 37.39 -11.25 -41.76
C ASP A 99 36.14 -10.34 -41.86
N VAL A 100 35.97 -9.23 -41.14
CA VAL A 100 36.83 -8.03 -41.00
C VAL A 100 36.34 -7.23 -39.76
N TRP A 101 37.24 -6.70 -38.93
CA TRP A 101 36.90 -5.74 -37.85
C TRP A 101 36.68 -4.34 -38.44
N PRO A 102 35.66 -3.56 -38.01
CA PRO A 102 35.96 -2.56 -36.98
C PRO A 102 34.76 -2.19 -36.08
N ASN A 103 34.80 -2.57 -34.79
CA ASN A 103 34.26 -1.73 -33.70
C ASN A 103 34.67 -2.25 -32.31
N PRO A 104 35.41 -1.49 -31.46
CA PRO A 104 35.74 -1.92 -30.11
C PRO A 104 34.71 -1.42 -29.07
N TYR A 105 33.42 -1.34 -29.42
CA TYR A 105 32.37 -1.17 -28.42
C TYR A 105 31.79 -2.55 -28.10
N PRO A 106 31.89 -3.04 -26.85
CA PRO A 106 31.08 -4.18 -26.45
C PRO A 106 29.63 -3.75 -26.64
N ARG A 107 28.92 -4.39 -27.58
CA ARG A 107 27.45 -4.40 -27.55
C ARG A 107 27.09 -5.19 -26.29
N PHE A 108 27.04 -4.50 -25.17
CA PHE A 108 26.34 -4.99 -24.01
C PHE A 108 24.89 -5.16 -24.44
N SER A 109 24.47 -6.40 -24.69
CA SER A 109 23.06 -6.73 -24.56
C SER A 109 22.72 -6.39 -23.12
N VAL A 110 22.11 -5.23 -22.91
CA VAL A 110 21.41 -4.92 -21.68
C VAL A 110 20.48 -6.11 -21.48
N SER A 111 20.72 -6.91 -20.45
CA SER A 111 19.71 -7.83 -19.95
C SER A 111 18.54 -6.93 -19.60
N GLY A 112 17.62 -6.78 -20.54
CA GLY A 112 16.47 -5.89 -20.40
C GLY A 112 15.77 -6.30 -19.12
N SER A 113 15.73 -5.42 -18.14
CA SER A 113 14.65 -5.48 -17.17
C SER A 113 13.38 -5.50 -18.00
N ILE A 114 12.66 -6.61 -17.99
CA ILE A 114 11.35 -6.68 -18.63
C ILE A 114 10.54 -5.56 -17.97
N ALA A 115 10.22 -4.52 -18.73
CA ALA A 115 9.40 -3.44 -18.24
C ALA A 115 8.05 -4.04 -17.86
N LYS A 116 7.73 -4.04 -16.57
CA LYS A 116 6.43 -4.52 -16.12
C LYS A 116 5.35 -3.69 -16.79
N THR A 117 4.37 -4.36 -17.39
CA THR A 117 3.28 -3.66 -18.07
C THR A 117 2.10 -3.55 -17.13
N LEU A 118 1.46 -2.37 -17.08
CA LEU A 118 0.22 -2.20 -16.33
C LEU A 118 -0.88 -3.06 -16.98
N LYS A 119 -1.50 -3.89 -16.16
CA LYS A 119 -2.65 -4.75 -16.48
C LYS A 119 -3.80 -4.41 -15.56
N TYR A 120 -4.98 -4.85 -15.96
CA TYR A 120 -6.18 -4.75 -15.13
C TYR A 120 -7.05 -5.99 -15.28
N THR A 121 -7.93 -6.18 -14.30
CA THR A 121 -8.98 -7.20 -14.30
C THR A 121 -10.26 -6.58 -13.79
N ILE A 122 -11.33 -6.66 -14.59
CA ILE A 122 -12.69 -6.32 -14.13
C ILE A 122 -13.17 -7.47 -13.25
N LEU A 123 -13.61 -7.13 -12.04
CA LEU A 123 -14.14 -8.10 -11.10
C LEU A 123 -15.61 -8.39 -11.41
N PRO A 124 -16.07 -9.64 -11.29
CA PRO A 124 -17.44 -9.99 -11.58
C PRO A 124 -18.41 -9.37 -10.58
N SER A 125 -19.58 -8.91 -11.04
CA SER A 125 -20.70 -8.56 -10.17
C SER A 125 -21.35 -9.82 -9.58
N LEU A 126 -22.07 -9.67 -8.47
CA LEU A 126 -22.82 -10.77 -7.86
C LEU A 126 -23.94 -11.25 -8.79
N GLU A 127 -24.71 -10.31 -9.34
CA GLU A 127 -25.75 -10.58 -10.33
C GLU A 127 -25.33 -10.09 -11.72
N SER A 128 -25.44 -10.95 -12.74
CA SER A 128 -25.04 -10.61 -14.11
C SER A 128 -26.06 -9.74 -14.85
N ALA A 129 -27.33 -9.76 -14.44
CA ALA A 129 -28.42 -9.05 -15.10
C ALA A 129 -28.47 -7.55 -14.78
N SER A 130 -27.87 -7.12 -13.65
CA SER A 130 -27.77 -5.71 -13.23
C SER A 130 -26.40 -5.44 -12.58
N PRO A 131 -25.31 -5.36 -13.37
CA PRO A 131 -23.97 -5.71 -12.91
C PRO A 131 -23.20 -4.57 -12.21
N SER A 132 -23.87 -3.70 -11.46
CA SER A 132 -23.15 -2.67 -10.71
C SER A 132 -22.34 -3.31 -9.57
N SER A 133 -21.06 -2.99 -9.54
CA SER A 133 -20.14 -3.34 -8.45
C SER A 133 -19.10 -2.25 -8.23
N ARG A 134 -18.59 -2.16 -7.00
CA ARG A 134 -17.54 -1.22 -6.60
C ARG A 134 -16.62 -1.90 -5.60
N SER A 135 -15.32 -1.69 -5.70
CA SER A 135 -14.38 -2.09 -4.64
C SER A 135 -13.91 -0.87 -3.87
N THR A 136 -13.84 -1.03 -2.55
CA THR A 136 -13.50 0.01 -1.57
C THR A 136 -12.12 -0.23 -0.96
N ALA A 137 -11.78 -1.48 -0.63
CA ALA A 137 -10.52 -1.84 0.02
C ALA A 137 -9.96 -3.19 -0.46
N THR A 138 -8.73 -3.49 -0.07
CA THR A 138 -7.99 -4.70 -0.47
C THR A 138 -7.09 -5.19 0.67
N SER A 139 -6.82 -6.50 0.72
CA SER A 139 -5.85 -7.08 1.67
C SER A 139 -4.42 -6.64 1.37
N ASN A 140 -3.51 -6.88 2.31
CA ASN A 140 -2.10 -6.46 2.18
C ASN A 140 -1.40 -7.01 0.94
N ASP A 141 -1.79 -8.20 0.49
CA ASP A 141 -1.28 -8.88 -0.71
C ASP A 141 -2.18 -8.69 -1.95
N GLY A 142 -3.31 -8.00 -1.81
CA GLY A 142 -4.30 -7.79 -2.85
C GLY A 142 -5.00 -9.05 -3.37
N SER A 143 -5.00 -10.14 -2.60
CA SER A 143 -5.71 -11.39 -2.93
C SER A 143 -7.20 -11.34 -2.56
N ILE A 144 -7.55 -10.55 -1.55
CA ILE A 144 -8.91 -10.27 -1.12
C ILE A 144 -9.24 -8.82 -1.43
N ILE A 145 -10.38 -8.59 -2.06
CA ILE A 145 -10.92 -7.24 -2.34
C ILE A 145 -12.31 -7.19 -1.74
N VAL A 146 -12.71 -6.06 -1.17
CA VAL A 146 -14.05 -5.86 -0.60
C VAL A 146 -14.74 -4.66 -1.21
N GLY A 147 -16.06 -4.61 -1.08
CA GLY A 147 -16.88 -3.51 -1.55
C GLY A 147 -18.33 -3.93 -1.62
N ASP A 148 -19.01 -3.51 -2.68
CA ASP A 148 -20.42 -3.81 -2.88
C ASP A 148 -20.77 -4.22 -4.31
N SER A 149 -21.93 -4.86 -4.44
CA SER A 149 -22.52 -5.22 -5.73
C SER A 149 -24.04 -5.26 -5.64
N THR A 150 -24.71 -5.10 -6.78
CA THR A 150 -26.15 -5.37 -6.89
C THR A 150 -26.44 -6.84 -6.58
N GLY A 151 -27.30 -7.08 -5.59
CA GLY A 151 -27.83 -8.39 -5.22
C GLY A 151 -29.08 -8.77 -6.01
N SER A 152 -29.57 -9.99 -5.75
CA SER A 152 -30.66 -10.63 -6.50
C SER A 152 -31.97 -9.84 -6.57
N ASN A 153 -32.21 -8.96 -5.59
CA ASN A 153 -33.43 -8.17 -5.50
C ASN A 153 -33.25 -6.72 -5.99
N GLY A 154 -32.11 -6.42 -6.63
CA GLY A 154 -31.75 -5.07 -7.09
C GLY A 154 -31.18 -4.16 -5.99
N ASN A 155 -31.07 -4.65 -4.77
CA ASN A 155 -30.46 -3.97 -3.63
C ASN A 155 -28.93 -4.01 -3.68
N THR A 156 -28.26 -3.07 -3.02
CA THR A 156 -26.79 -3.13 -2.86
C THR A 156 -26.44 -4.00 -1.68
N VAL A 157 -25.55 -4.98 -1.88
CA VAL A 157 -25.05 -5.86 -0.84
C VAL A 157 -23.53 -5.83 -0.75
N ALA A 158 -23.02 -5.95 0.47
CA ALA A 158 -21.60 -6.09 0.73
C ALA A 158 -21.08 -7.40 0.13
N VAL A 159 -19.95 -7.32 -0.54
CA VAL A 159 -19.29 -8.47 -1.16
C VAL A 159 -17.81 -8.50 -0.88
N ARG A 160 -17.21 -9.67 -1.03
CA ARG A 160 -15.77 -9.84 -1.16
C ARG A 160 -15.43 -10.62 -2.41
N TRP A 161 -14.31 -10.27 -3.06
CA TRP A 161 -13.71 -11.05 -4.12
C TRP A 161 -12.49 -11.80 -3.58
N VAL A 162 -12.53 -13.13 -3.70
CA VAL A 162 -11.43 -14.02 -3.33
C VAL A 162 -10.88 -14.61 -4.62
N ASN A 163 -9.66 -14.25 -5.02
CA ASN A 163 -9.07 -14.72 -6.28
C ASN A 163 -9.98 -14.49 -7.51
N GLY A 164 -10.69 -13.36 -7.55
CA GLY A 164 -11.61 -12.99 -8.63
C GLY A 164 -13.01 -13.61 -8.53
N VAL A 165 -13.30 -14.42 -7.52
CA VAL A 165 -14.64 -14.98 -7.27
C VAL A 165 -15.39 -14.09 -6.28
N VAL A 166 -16.54 -13.55 -6.68
CA VAL A 166 -17.41 -12.73 -5.83
C VAL A 166 -18.18 -13.60 -4.83
N GLN A 167 -18.28 -13.13 -3.59
CA GLN A 167 -19.01 -13.77 -2.50
C GLN A 167 -19.86 -12.71 -1.79
N ASN A 168 -21.14 -13.01 -1.59
CA ASN A 168 -22.04 -12.18 -0.81
C ASN A 168 -21.71 -12.30 0.69
N LEU A 169 -21.61 -11.16 1.39
CA LEU A 169 -21.38 -11.09 2.83
C LEU A 169 -22.69 -11.02 3.65
N GLY A 170 -23.81 -10.70 2.99
CA GLY A 170 -25.13 -10.61 3.60
C GLY A 170 -25.38 -9.33 4.40
N THR A 171 -26.61 -9.20 4.89
CA THR A 171 -27.11 -8.08 5.70
C THR A 171 -27.45 -8.55 7.13
N LEU A 172 -27.64 -7.62 8.05
CA LEU A 172 -28.21 -7.95 9.36
C LEU A 172 -29.68 -8.41 9.18
N PRO A 173 -30.22 -9.21 10.10
CA PRO A 173 -31.64 -9.55 10.07
C PRO A 173 -32.53 -8.31 10.01
N GLY A 174 -33.42 -8.28 9.01
CA GLY A 174 -34.34 -7.16 8.75
C GLY A 174 -33.79 -6.07 7.83
N ASP A 175 -32.50 -6.11 7.48
CA ASP A 175 -31.88 -5.17 6.55
C ASP A 175 -31.86 -5.67 5.11
N ASP A 176 -31.96 -4.73 4.18
CA ASP A 176 -31.93 -4.97 2.73
C ASP A 176 -30.75 -4.28 2.04
N TYR A 177 -29.92 -3.52 2.76
CA TYR A 177 -28.71 -2.89 2.21
C TYR A 177 -27.49 -3.25 3.06
N SER A 178 -26.33 -3.42 2.42
CA SER A 178 -25.04 -3.47 3.11
C SER A 178 -23.90 -2.97 2.25
N ASN A 179 -22.85 -2.47 2.90
CA ASN A 179 -21.61 -2.04 2.26
C ASN A 179 -20.39 -2.50 3.07
N ALA A 180 -19.37 -3.02 2.40
CA ALA A 180 -18.07 -3.28 3.00
C ALA A 180 -17.13 -2.12 2.70
N ASN A 181 -16.71 -1.40 3.74
CA ASN A 181 -15.86 -0.22 3.60
C ASN A 181 -14.37 -0.57 3.67
N PHE A 182 -14.00 -1.56 4.49
CA PHE A 182 -12.59 -1.90 4.73
C PHE A 182 -12.39 -3.37 5.12
N CYS A 183 -11.15 -3.87 5.04
CA CYS A 183 -10.80 -5.19 5.54
C CYS A 183 -9.42 -5.23 6.20
N SER A 184 -9.27 -6.14 7.16
CA SER A 184 -7.99 -6.51 7.76
C SER A 184 -6.96 -6.99 6.72
N SER A 185 -5.68 -7.01 7.09
CA SER A 185 -4.54 -7.33 6.21
C SER A 185 -4.64 -8.68 5.49
N ASN A 186 -5.33 -9.65 6.09
CA ASN A 186 -5.56 -10.97 5.53
C ASN A 186 -6.99 -11.17 4.99
N GLY A 187 -7.83 -10.13 5.03
CA GLY A 187 -9.22 -10.16 4.58
C GLY A 187 -10.16 -11.03 5.44
N SER A 188 -9.74 -11.48 6.62
CA SER A 188 -10.56 -12.35 7.50
C SER A 188 -11.63 -11.59 8.26
N ILE A 189 -11.34 -10.33 8.60
CA ILE A 189 -12.25 -9.36 9.18
C ILE A 189 -12.54 -8.29 8.13
N ILE A 190 -13.81 -8.03 7.90
CA ILE A 190 -14.33 -6.99 7.00
C ILE A 190 -15.25 -6.10 7.83
N VAL A 191 -15.22 -4.79 7.61
CA VAL A 191 -16.03 -3.81 8.36
C VAL A 191 -16.80 -2.91 7.39
N GLY A 192 -17.91 -2.37 7.87
CA GLY A 192 -18.75 -1.49 7.06
C GLY A 192 -20.07 -1.19 7.74
N LEU A 193 -21.14 -1.18 6.94
CA LEU A 193 -22.49 -0.92 7.43
C LEU A 193 -23.53 -1.88 6.83
N SER A 194 -24.60 -2.09 7.58
CA SER A 194 -25.84 -2.73 7.14
C SER A 194 -26.99 -1.76 7.41
N SER A 195 -27.96 -1.65 6.52
CA SER A 195 -29.02 -0.65 6.68
C SER A 195 -30.39 -1.10 6.21
N SER A 196 -31.39 -0.43 6.79
CA SER A 196 -32.80 -0.51 6.47
C SER A 196 -33.43 0.87 6.64
N ILE A 197 -34.76 0.96 6.59
CA ILE A 197 -35.50 2.19 6.89
C ILE A 197 -35.23 2.75 8.31
N SER A 198 -34.69 1.93 9.22
CA SER A 198 -34.31 2.36 10.58
C SER A 198 -32.94 3.02 10.66
N GLY A 199 -32.19 3.07 9.55
CA GLY A 199 -30.88 3.72 9.44
C GLY A 199 -29.70 2.75 9.36
N ASP A 200 -28.50 3.31 9.23
CA ASP A 200 -27.26 2.57 9.06
C ASP A 200 -26.75 2.00 10.39
N ARG A 201 -26.21 0.80 10.36
CA ARG A 201 -25.68 0.09 11.53
C ARG A 201 -24.26 -0.36 11.24
N ALA A 202 -23.31 0.05 12.08
CA ALA A 202 -21.92 -0.37 11.97
C ALA A 202 -21.83 -1.89 12.20
N VAL A 203 -21.18 -2.60 11.28
CA VAL A 203 -21.06 -4.05 11.33
C VAL A 203 -19.64 -4.52 11.06
N LYS A 204 -19.36 -5.74 11.50
CA LYS A 204 -18.22 -6.53 11.04
C LYS A 204 -18.66 -7.89 10.53
N TRP A 205 -17.95 -8.39 9.54
CA TRP A 205 -18.06 -9.77 9.06
C TRP A 205 -16.81 -10.54 9.45
N VAL A 206 -17.01 -11.69 10.10
CA VAL A 206 -15.94 -12.63 10.48
C VAL A 206 -16.37 -14.02 10.04
N ASN A 207 -15.60 -14.67 9.16
CA ASN A 207 -15.92 -15.99 8.61
C ASN A 207 -17.34 -16.08 7.99
N GLY A 208 -17.80 -14.99 7.36
CA GLY A 208 -19.14 -14.90 6.76
C GLY A 208 -20.28 -14.66 7.74
N ILE A 209 -19.99 -14.50 9.03
CA ILE A 209 -20.96 -14.15 10.06
C ILE A 209 -20.93 -12.64 10.26
N ILE A 210 -22.07 -11.99 10.07
CA ILE A 210 -22.25 -10.57 10.33
C ILE A 210 -22.58 -10.33 11.81
N SER A 211 -22.05 -9.25 12.39
CA SER A 211 -22.35 -8.81 13.75
C SER A 211 -22.37 -7.30 13.85
N GLU A 212 -23.34 -6.75 14.58
CA GLU A 212 -23.48 -5.32 14.85
C GLU A 212 -22.47 -4.85 15.91
N LEU A 213 -21.88 -3.66 15.72
CA LEU A 213 -20.86 -3.07 16.60
C LEU A 213 -21.46 -2.10 17.63
N SER A 214 -22.56 -1.43 17.29
CA SER A 214 -23.24 -0.44 18.14
C SER A 214 -24.76 -0.61 18.09
N PRO A 215 -25.32 -1.61 18.79
CA PRO A 215 -26.76 -1.84 18.83
C PRO A 215 -27.58 -0.60 19.18
N GLY A 216 -28.57 -0.28 18.33
CA GLY A 216 -29.56 0.77 18.58
C GLY A 216 -29.07 2.20 18.31
N THR A 217 -28.01 2.37 17.52
CA THR A 217 -27.48 3.70 17.16
C THR A 217 -27.09 3.75 15.68
N ILE A 218 -27.51 4.80 14.97
CA ILE A 218 -27.08 5.01 13.58
C ILE A 218 -25.56 5.13 13.56
N SER A 219 -24.88 4.27 12.81
CA SER A 219 -23.42 4.16 12.86
C SER A 219 -22.84 3.53 11.60
N ALA A 220 -21.56 3.79 11.33
CA ALA A 220 -20.81 3.13 10.29
C ALA A 220 -19.37 2.83 10.76
N ALA A 221 -18.84 1.69 10.35
CA ALA A 221 -17.42 1.37 10.50
C ALA A 221 -16.70 1.68 9.18
N ASN A 222 -15.65 2.51 9.26
CA ASN A 222 -14.96 3.04 8.09
C ASN A 222 -13.62 2.33 7.83
N GLY A 223 -12.92 1.91 8.89
CA GLY A 223 -11.59 1.30 8.80
C GLY A 223 -11.31 0.34 9.96
N CYS A 224 -10.24 -0.44 9.85
CA CYS A 224 -9.77 -1.28 10.95
C CYS A 224 -8.26 -1.52 10.89
N SER A 225 -7.65 -1.83 12.03
CA SER A 225 -6.25 -2.25 12.09
C SER A 225 -6.01 -3.52 11.25
N PRO A 226 -4.75 -3.79 10.82
CA PRO A 226 -4.38 -4.96 10.04
C PRO A 226 -4.78 -6.31 10.66
N ASP A 227 -4.85 -6.40 11.98
CA ASP A 227 -5.29 -7.57 12.73
C ASP A 227 -6.81 -7.57 13.03
N GLY A 228 -7.51 -6.49 12.69
CA GLY A 228 -8.93 -6.22 12.94
C GLY A 228 -9.31 -6.11 14.42
N SER A 229 -8.35 -5.93 15.33
CA SER A 229 -8.60 -5.78 16.77
C SER A 229 -9.14 -4.40 17.15
N LEU A 230 -8.80 -3.37 16.36
CA LEU A 230 -9.33 -2.02 16.44
C LEU A 230 -10.15 -1.73 15.17
N ILE A 231 -11.38 -1.27 15.35
CA ILE A 231 -12.25 -0.78 14.27
C ILE A 231 -12.51 0.70 14.54
N VAL A 232 -12.53 1.53 13.50
CA VAL A 232 -12.79 2.97 13.61
C VAL A 232 -13.98 3.37 12.75
N GLY A 233 -14.65 4.45 13.15
CA GLY A 233 -15.82 4.95 12.44
C GLY A 233 -16.52 6.05 13.21
N TYR A 234 -17.84 6.11 13.09
CA TYR A 234 -18.65 7.10 13.77
C TYR A 234 -20.04 6.56 14.12
N TYR A 235 -20.72 7.30 14.99
CA TYR A 235 -22.14 7.12 15.27
C TYR A 235 -22.85 8.46 15.44
N ILE A 236 -24.18 8.45 15.34
CA ILE A 236 -25.01 9.64 15.52
C ILE A 236 -25.50 9.73 16.97
N SER A 237 -25.14 10.82 17.65
CA SER A 237 -25.63 11.18 18.99
C SER A 237 -26.52 12.42 18.88
N GLY A 238 -27.84 12.22 18.82
CA GLY A 238 -28.78 13.32 18.58
C GLY A 238 -28.65 13.84 17.15
N ILE A 239 -28.03 15.01 16.98
CA ILE A 239 -27.75 15.63 15.68
C ILE A 239 -26.24 15.69 15.34
N THR A 240 -25.41 15.05 16.17
CA THR A 240 -23.95 15.13 16.09
C THR A 240 -23.37 13.80 15.64
N GLU A 241 -22.45 13.82 14.68
CA GLU A 241 -21.59 12.67 14.41
C GLU A 241 -20.44 12.64 15.42
N VAL A 242 -20.27 11.50 16.06
CA VAL A 242 -19.22 11.27 17.05
C VAL A 242 -18.29 10.20 16.51
N ALA A 243 -17.03 10.59 16.26
CA ALA A 243 -15.98 9.66 15.91
C ALA A 243 -15.76 8.70 17.07
N CYS A 244 -15.57 7.43 16.78
CA CYS A 244 -15.38 6.42 17.80
C CYS A 244 -14.50 5.27 17.31
N VAL A 245 -14.04 4.49 18.27
CA VAL A 245 -13.34 3.24 18.04
C VAL A 245 -14.07 2.09 18.72
N TRP A 246 -14.07 0.91 18.11
CA TRP A 246 -14.51 -0.33 18.71
C TRP A 246 -13.32 -1.25 18.93
N SER A 247 -13.17 -1.73 20.16
CA SER A 247 -12.15 -2.73 20.51
C SER A 247 -12.67 -3.60 21.64
N ASN A 248 -12.33 -4.89 21.63
CA ASN A 248 -12.74 -5.85 22.67
C ASN A 248 -14.26 -5.83 22.98
N GLY A 249 -15.10 -5.60 21.96
CA GLY A 249 -16.56 -5.56 22.10
C GLY A 249 -17.11 -4.29 22.76
N SER A 250 -16.28 -3.28 23.01
CA SER A 250 -16.69 -1.99 23.58
C SER A 250 -16.40 -0.84 22.62
N ARG A 251 -17.27 0.17 22.63
CA ARG A 251 -17.07 1.44 21.93
C ARG A 251 -16.41 2.45 22.86
N ALA A 252 -15.45 3.22 22.35
CA ALA A 252 -14.91 4.40 23.02
C ALA A 252 -14.96 5.60 22.06
N ASP A 253 -15.40 6.75 22.58
CA ASP A 253 -15.59 7.95 21.78
C ASP A 253 -14.27 8.73 21.63
N LEU A 254 -14.09 9.36 20.47
CA LEU A 254 -13.01 10.27 20.17
C LEU A 254 -13.53 11.70 20.27
N THR A 255 -12.82 12.56 21.01
CA THR A 255 -13.21 13.96 21.16
C THR A 255 -13.11 14.71 19.82
N GLY A 256 -14.11 15.51 19.46
CA GLY A 256 -14.06 16.38 18.28
C GLY A 256 -13.45 17.77 18.56
N LEU A 257 -13.55 18.68 17.57
CA LEU A 257 -13.14 20.09 17.69
C LEU A 257 -14.27 21.00 18.20
N GLY A 258 -15.35 20.40 18.73
CA GLY A 258 -16.52 21.08 19.28
C GLY A 258 -17.71 21.18 18.33
N GLY A 259 -17.52 21.02 17.02
CA GLY A 259 -18.58 21.04 16.00
C GLY A 259 -19.47 19.80 15.99
N THR A 260 -20.37 19.73 15.00
CA THR A 260 -21.40 18.68 14.88
C THR A 260 -21.01 17.48 14.04
N ALA A 261 -19.88 17.53 13.32
CA ALA A 261 -19.41 16.42 12.49
C ALA A 261 -18.01 16.01 12.92
N CYS A 262 -17.83 14.73 13.21
CA CYS A 262 -16.57 14.15 13.64
C CYS A 262 -16.58 12.68 13.23
N GLN A 263 -15.65 12.29 12.35
CA GLN A 263 -15.56 10.91 11.87
C GLN A 263 -14.12 10.42 11.93
N ALA A 264 -13.95 9.16 12.33
CA ALA A 264 -12.71 8.43 12.17
C ALA A 264 -12.80 7.56 10.91
N ASN A 265 -11.80 7.66 10.05
CA ASN A 265 -11.79 7.00 8.74
C ASN A 265 -10.82 5.82 8.71
N ASP A 266 -9.66 5.93 9.37
CA ASP A 266 -8.63 4.91 9.35
C ASP A 266 -7.72 4.96 10.59
N CYS A 267 -6.90 3.93 10.80
CA CYS A 267 -5.94 3.84 11.90
C CYS A 267 -4.63 3.13 11.52
N SER A 268 -3.55 3.50 12.21
CA SER A 268 -2.25 2.84 12.10
C SER A 268 -2.31 1.37 12.53
N ALA A 269 -1.29 0.60 12.12
CA ALA A 269 -1.25 -0.84 12.31
C ALA A 269 -1.32 -1.28 13.79
N ASP A 270 -0.71 -0.49 14.68
CA ASP A 270 -0.71 -0.68 16.13
C ASP A 270 -1.88 0.05 16.84
N GLY A 271 -2.73 0.74 16.09
CA GLY A 271 -3.81 1.57 16.61
C GLY A 271 -3.33 2.74 17.47
N SER A 272 -2.07 3.17 17.37
CA SER A 272 -1.57 4.34 18.09
C SER A 272 -2.04 5.67 17.48
N ILE A 273 -2.36 5.67 16.19
CA ILE A 273 -2.86 6.83 15.45
C ILE A 273 -4.20 6.46 14.82
N VAL A 274 -5.20 7.32 14.99
CA VAL A 274 -6.46 7.30 14.25
C VAL A 274 -6.56 8.60 13.46
N VAL A 275 -7.07 8.55 12.23
CA VAL A 275 -7.20 9.72 11.36
C VAL A 275 -8.64 9.90 10.87
N GLY A 276 -9.01 11.12 10.53
CA GLY A 276 -10.32 11.44 10.01
C GLY A 276 -10.54 12.94 9.86
N PHE A 277 -11.76 13.40 10.11
CA PHE A 277 -12.05 14.83 10.11
C PHE A 277 -12.96 15.23 11.27
N ALA A 278 -12.91 16.50 11.63
CA ALA A 278 -13.83 17.11 12.58
C ALA A 278 -14.16 18.55 12.18
N THR A 279 -15.39 18.99 12.43
CA THR A 279 -15.79 20.39 12.34
C THR A 279 -15.62 21.09 13.68
N ASN A 280 -15.40 22.40 13.64
CA ASN A 280 -15.36 23.23 14.84
C ASN A 280 -16.66 24.05 14.96
N ASN A 281 -16.89 24.69 16.11
CA ASN A 281 -18.08 25.54 16.33
C ASN A 281 -17.93 26.97 15.79
N SER A 282 -16.71 27.36 15.40
CA SER A 282 -16.36 28.73 15.06
C SER A 282 -16.45 29.02 13.56
N ASP A 283 -16.31 27.98 12.74
CA ASP A 283 -16.44 27.99 11.32
C ASP A 283 -17.02 26.64 10.86
N VAL A 284 -17.86 26.68 9.82
CA VAL A 284 -18.56 25.49 9.31
C VAL A 284 -17.63 24.50 8.60
N ASN A 285 -16.32 24.72 8.61
CA ASN A 285 -15.38 23.93 7.83
C ASN A 285 -14.98 22.64 8.56
N ALA A 286 -14.65 21.63 7.77
CA ALA A 286 -14.05 20.39 8.20
C ALA A 286 -12.52 20.46 8.18
N TYR A 287 -11.91 19.93 9.24
CA TYR A 287 -10.47 19.84 9.40
C TYR A 287 -10.04 18.39 9.44
N ALA A 288 -9.01 18.05 8.64
CA ALA A 288 -8.33 16.79 8.77
C ALA A 288 -7.67 16.75 10.15
N VAL A 289 -7.92 15.68 10.90
CA VAL A 289 -7.42 15.52 12.27
C VAL A 289 -6.80 14.14 12.44
N LYS A 290 -5.91 14.04 13.42
CA LYS A 290 -5.45 12.77 13.98
C LYS A 290 -5.66 12.73 15.49
N TRP A 291 -5.95 11.54 16.01
CA TRP A 291 -5.96 11.24 17.43
C TRP A 291 -4.78 10.36 17.77
N VAL A 292 -4.07 10.71 18.84
CA VAL A 292 -2.91 9.95 19.32
C VAL A 292 -3.30 9.21 20.59
N LYS A 293 -3.02 7.91 20.62
CA LYS A 293 -3.29 7.05 21.76
C LYS A 293 -2.37 7.41 22.93
N ASN A 294 -2.96 7.57 24.11
CA ASN A 294 -2.29 7.82 25.37
C ASN A 294 -2.80 6.81 26.41
N GLY A 295 -2.03 5.75 26.62
CA GLY A 295 -2.46 4.59 27.42
C GLY A 295 -3.62 3.85 26.74
N ASN A 296 -4.76 3.77 27.44
CA ASN A 296 -5.96 3.06 26.96
C ASN A 296 -6.99 3.97 26.27
N SER A 297 -6.71 5.26 26.14
CA SER A 297 -7.61 6.26 25.56
C SER A 297 -6.88 7.08 24.50
N TYR A 298 -7.62 7.89 23.75
CA TYR A 298 -7.04 8.85 22.81
C TYR A 298 -7.08 10.25 23.40
N GLY A 299 -6.06 11.06 23.11
CA GLY A 299 -6.05 12.48 23.46
C GLY A 299 -6.99 13.32 22.59
N ALA A 300 -6.98 14.63 22.82
CA ALA A 300 -7.67 15.59 21.96
C ALA A 300 -7.16 15.50 20.50
N PRO A 301 -8.03 15.80 19.51
CA PRO A 301 -7.64 15.78 18.11
C PRO A 301 -6.56 16.81 17.83
N ILE A 302 -5.59 16.43 17.02
CA ILE A 302 -4.57 17.31 16.46
C ILE A 302 -4.97 17.63 15.02
N THR A 303 -5.25 18.89 14.73
CA THR A 303 -5.52 19.36 13.37
C THR A 303 -4.26 19.26 12.50
N LEU A 304 -4.41 18.66 11.32
CA LEU A 304 -3.39 18.64 10.29
C LEU A 304 -3.41 19.98 9.52
N GLY A 305 -2.26 20.44 9.04
CA GLY A 305 -2.18 21.74 8.37
C GLY A 305 -3.03 21.82 7.09
N LEU A 306 -3.48 23.02 6.73
CA LEU A 306 -4.22 23.28 5.49
C LEU A 306 -3.30 23.65 4.33
N LEU A 307 -3.63 23.19 3.12
CA LEU A 307 -2.98 23.69 1.92
C LEU A 307 -3.24 25.20 1.75
N PRO A 308 -2.27 25.98 1.23
CA PRO A 308 -2.46 27.40 1.00
C PRO A 308 -3.71 27.71 0.16
N GLY A 309 -4.56 28.62 0.66
CA GLY A 309 -5.80 29.02 -0.02
C GLY A 309 -6.97 28.05 0.13
N LYS A 310 -6.85 27.00 0.95
CA LYS A 310 -7.93 26.06 1.29
C LYS A 310 -8.50 26.36 2.67
N ASN A 311 -9.78 26.04 2.87
CA ASN A 311 -10.46 26.16 4.16
C ASN A 311 -11.03 24.84 4.68
N ASN A 312 -11.05 23.79 3.86
CA ASN A 312 -11.48 22.46 4.25
C ASN A 312 -10.39 21.42 4.00
N SER A 313 -10.34 20.40 4.86
CA SER A 313 -9.46 19.25 4.71
C SER A 313 -10.05 17.99 5.33
N PHE A 314 -9.71 16.84 4.75
CA PHE A 314 -10.18 15.53 5.20
C PHE A 314 -9.03 14.55 5.13
N ALA A 315 -8.76 13.83 6.23
CA ALA A 315 -7.89 12.67 6.22
C ALA A 315 -8.73 11.42 5.93
N ILE A 316 -8.27 10.60 4.98
CA ILE A 316 -8.99 9.41 4.51
C ILE A 316 -8.29 8.14 4.96
N GLU A 317 -6.96 8.06 4.78
CA GLU A 317 -6.16 6.87 5.08
C GLU A 317 -4.80 7.27 5.66
N CYS A 318 -4.15 6.37 6.39
CA CYS A 318 -2.79 6.54 6.89
C CYS A 318 -1.91 5.30 6.65
N SER A 319 -0.60 5.52 6.55
CA SER A 319 0.40 4.45 6.51
C SER A 319 0.36 3.62 7.81
N ASP A 320 0.88 2.39 7.79
CA ASP A 320 0.90 1.46 8.92
C ASP A 320 1.51 2.06 10.20
N ASN A 321 2.47 2.99 10.08
CA ASN A 321 3.10 3.65 11.23
C ASN A 321 2.46 5.01 11.58
N GLY A 322 1.39 5.42 10.90
CA GLY A 322 0.68 6.68 11.09
C GLY A 322 1.48 7.95 10.73
N SER A 323 2.67 7.83 10.14
CA SER A 323 3.55 8.98 9.85
C SER A 323 3.19 9.71 8.55
N VAL A 324 2.52 9.02 7.64
CA VAL A 324 1.98 9.55 6.39
C VAL A 324 0.47 9.43 6.44
N ILE A 325 -0.21 10.53 6.15
CA ILE A 325 -1.67 10.58 6.06
C ILE A 325 -2.04 11.12 4.68
N VAL A 326 -3.09 10.57 4.07
CA VAL A 326 -3.57 10.93 2.73
C VAL A 326 -5.03 11.33 2.79
N GLY A 327 -5.40 12.28 1.92
CA GLY A 327 -6.78 12.69 1.74
C GLY A 327 -6.88 13.86 0.78
N LEU A 328 -7.60 14.90 1.17
CA LEU A 328 -7.87 16.04 0.29
C LEU A 328 -7.97 17.37 1.04
N SER A 329 -7.86 18.47 0.30
CA SER A 329 -8.20 19.82 0.75
C SER A 329 -8.94 20.60 -0.33
N ASN A 330 -9.93 21.39 0.05
CA ASN A 330 -10.80 22.12 -0.87
C ASN A 330 -11.25 23.48 -0.29
N VAL A 331 -12.03 24.21 -1.08
CA VAL A 331 -12.66 25.48 -0.70
C VAL A 331 -14.17 25.31 -0.70
N ASP A 332 -14.84 25.77 0.37
CA ASP A 332 -16.29 25.57 0.59
C ASP A 332 -17.24 26.42 -0.28
N ASN A 333 -16.75 27.01 -1.37
CA ASN A 333 -17.50 28.06 -2.07
C ASN A 333 -18.50 27.54 -3.13
N ASN A 334 -18.98 26.29 -3.05
CA ASN A 334 -19.80 25.66 -4.10
C ASN A 334 -19.16 25.74 -5.50
N VAL A 335 -17.83 25.93 -5.58
CA VAL A 335 -17.08 25.89 -6.84
C VAL A 335 -16.57 24.45 -7.01
N PRO A 336 -17.09 23.66 -7.95
CA PRO A 336 -16.82 22.21 -8.04
C PRO A 336 -15.34 21.82 -8.29
N THR A 337 -14.43 22.77 -8.47
CA THR A 337 -13.20 22.55 -9.25
C THR A 337 -11.89 22.73 -8.48
N SER A 338 -11.87 22.70 -7.15
CA SER A 338 -10.62 22.90 -6.41
C SER A 338 -10.33 21.88 -5.31
N TYR A 339 -10.66 20.62 -5.56
CA TYR A 339 -10.16 19.53 -4.72
C TYR A 339 -8.69 19.29 -5.05
N ASN A 340 -7.85 19.31 -4.03
CA ASN A 340 -6.45 18.94 -4.16
C ASN A 340 -6.19 17.71 -3.31
N SER A 341 -5.63 16.67 -3.94
CA SER A 341 -5.10 15.53 -3.21
C SER A 341 -3.99 16.02 -2.29
N THR A 342 -4.14 15.75 -1.00
CA THR A 342 -3.25 16.24 0.04
C THR A 342 -2.62 15.07 0.77
N LYS A 343 -1.32 15.16 0.97
CA LYS A 343 -0.54 14.25 1.79
C LYS A 343 0.05 15.01 2.96
N TRP A 344 -0.10 14.50 4.18
CA TRP A 344 0.51 15.08 5.37
C TRP A 344 1.70 14.24 5.83
N ILE A 345 2.82 14.92 6.07
CA ILE A 345 4.02 14.35 6.67
C ILE A 345 4.44 15.29 7.80
N ASN A 346 4.57 14.78 9.02
CA ASN A 346 4.79 15.62 10.21
C ASN A 346 3.75 16.77 10.30
N ASP A 347 2.49 16.44 10.06
CA ASP A 347 1.33 17.36 10.10
C ASP A 347 1.36 18.49 9.07
N SER A 348 2.38 18.50 8.20
CA SER A 348 2.55 19.50 7.13
C SER A 348 1.93 19.00 5.83
N PRO A 349 1.00 19.77 5.22
CA PRO A 349 0.30 19.38 4.00
C PRO A 349 1.19 19.56 2.76
N ILE A 350 1.10 18.59 1.86
CA ILE A 350 1.79 18.55 0.57
C ILE A 350 0.73 18.30 -0.50
N ASN A 351 0.66 19.18 -1.51
CA ASN A 351 -0.21 18.99 -2.65
C ASN A 351 0.42 17.97 -3.61
N LEU A 352 -0.30 16.87 -3.88
CA LEU A 352 0.15 15.82 -4.80
C LEU A 352 -0.10 16.16 -6.28
N GLY A 353 -0.87 17.21 -6.56
CA GLY A 353 -1.19 17.65 -7.91
C GLY A 353 -2.22 16.75 -8.61
N ASN A 354 -2.39 16.98 -9.91
CA ASN A 354 -3.37 16.31 -10.78
C ASN A 354 -2.75 16.02 -12.15
N LEU A 355 -3.42 15.22 -12.99
CA LEU A 355 -2.94 14.96 -14.34
C LEU A 355 -2.91 16.25 -15.18
N PRO A 356 -2.02 16.37 -16.17
CA PRO A 356 -2.01 17.51 -17.07
C PRO A 356 -3.38 17.73 -17.74
N GLY A 357 -3.89 18.96 -17.69
CA GLY A 357 -5.21 19.33 -18.23
C GLY A 357 -6.40 19.09 -17.28
N ASN A 358 -6.19 18.38 -16.18
CA ASN A 358 -7.19 18.23 -15.12
C ASN A 358 -7.18 19.40 -14.15
N THR A 359 -8.25 19.55 -13.37
CA THR A 359 -8.47 20.69 -12.46
C THR A 359 -8.54 20.27 -10.99
N SER A 360 -8.88 19.01 -10.70
CA SER A 360 -9.04 18.49 -9.34
C SER A 360 -8.36 17.13 -9.14
N SER A 361 -8.07 16.79 -7.89
CA SER A 361 -7.62 15.45 -7.47
C SER A 361 -8.00 15.10 -6.03
N TYR A 362 -8.01 13.79 -5.74
CA TYR A 362 -8.37 13.19 -4.45
C TYR A 362 -7.37 12.08 -4.15
N GLY A 363 -6.80 12.08 -2.94
CA GLY A 363 -6.10 10.91 -2.40
C GLY A 363 -7.10 10.04 -1.65
N THR A 364 -7.19 8.76 -2.00
CA THR A 364 -8.15 7.82 -1.41
C THR A 364 -7.48 6.71 -0.62
N GLY A 365 -6.25 6.34 -0.95
CA GLY A 365 -5.48 5.38 -0.16
C GLY A 365 -3.98 5.41 -0.37
N CYS A 366 -3.24 4.63 0.42
CA CYS A 366 -1.78 4.61 0.40
C CYS A 366 -1.16 3.24 0.69
N SER A 367 0.12 3.09 0.38
CA SER A 367 0.88 1.90 0.78
C SER A 367 1.19 1.92 2.28
N ALA A 368 1.52 0.76 2.84
CA ALA A 368 1.85 0.61 4.26
C ALA A 368 3.01 1.52 4.71
N ASP A 369 3.96 1.79 3.81
CA ASP A 369 5.09 2.71 4.04
C ASP A 369 4.79 4.17 3.67
N GLY A 370 3.59 4.46 3.16
CA GLY A 370 3.15 5.77 2.71
C GLY A 370 3.91 6.32 1.50
N THR A 371 4.71 5.51 0.79
CA THR A 371 5.48 5.97 -0.38
C THR A 371 4.64 6.06 -1.65
N ILE A 372 3.59 5.24 -1.73
CA ILE A 372 2.61 5.24 -2.82
C ILE A 372 1.30 5.81 -2.29
N THR A 373 0.69 6.67 -3.08
CA THR A 373 -0.67 7.17 -2.87
C THR A 373 -1.49 6.88 -4.12
N VAL A 374 -2.75 6.53 -3.96
CA VAL A 374 -3.68 6.30 -5.08
C VAL A 374 -4.90 7.20 -4.95
N GLY A 375 -5.60 7.37 -6.07
CA GLY A 375 -6.88 8.05 -6.04
C GLY A 375 -7.33 8.50 -7.41
N ILE A 376 -7.81 9.74 -7.47
CA ILE A 376 -8.60 10.22 -8.59
C ILE A 376 -8.03 11.56 -9.06
N SER A 377 -7.96 11.75 -10.38
CA SER A 377 -7.80 13.06 -10.99
C SER A 377 -8.99 13.36 -11.90
N ILE A 378 -9.56 14.56 -11.76
CA ILE A 378 -10.78 14.98 -12.45
C ILE A 378 -10.48 16.12 -13.41
N GLY A 379 -10.92 15.96 -14.66
CA GLY A 379 -10.93 17.00 -15.68
C GLY A 379 -12.33 17.21 -16.24
N LEU A 380 -12.44 18.14 -17.19
CA LEU A 380 -13.69 18.47 -17.87
C LEU A 380 -13.64 18.02 -19.34
N ASN A 381 -14.70 17.37 -19.80
CA ASN A 381 -14.93 17.10 -21.22
C ASN A 381 -16.35 17.55 -21.58
N ASN A 382 -16.49 18.54 -22.48
CA ASN A 382 -17.78 19.15 -22.84
C ASN A 382 -18.63 19.59 -21.62
N ASN A 383 -17.99 20.20 -20.62
CA ASN A 383 -18.60 20.60 -19.34
C ASN A 383 -19.14 19.43 -18.48
N VAL A 384 -18.72 18.20 -18.76
CA VAL A 384 -19.00 17.02 -17.92
C VAL A 384 -17.69 16.59 -17.26
N ASP A 385 -17.73 16.43 -15.93
CA ASP A 385 -16.59 15.91 -15.18
C ASP A 385 -16.29 14.47 -15.62
N TYR A 386 -15.01 14.18 -15.85
CA TYR A 386 -14.53 12.82 -16.04
C TYR A 386 -13.41 12.53 -15.04
N SER A 387 -13.46 11.35 -14.44
CA SER A 387 -12.47 10.90 -13.47
C SER A 387 -11.51 9.89 -14.07
N THR A 388 -10.24 10.02 -13.73
CA THR A 388 -9.18 9.07 -14.08
C THR A 388 -8.52 8.55 -12.80
N ALA A 389 -8.42 7.23 -12.68
CA ALA A 389 -7.68 6.57 -11.61
C ALA A 389 -6.19 6.88 -11.75
N VAL A 390 -5.57 7.29 -10.66
CA VAL A 390 -4.18 7.74 -10.64
C VAL A 390 -3.40 7.13 -9.50
N LYS A 391 -2.08 7.07 -9.70
CA LYS A 391 -1.09 6.71 -8.70
C LYS A 391 -0.06 7.83 -8.60
N TRP A 392 0.20 8.26 -7.37
CA TRP A 392 1.32 9.11 -7.03
C TRP A 392 2.45 8.28 -6.41
N ASP A 393 3.63 8.36 -7.01
CA ASP A 393 4.87 7.84 -6.43
C ASP A 393 6.05 8.74 -6.84
N ASN A 394 7.08 8.82 -5.98
CA ASN A 394 8.29 9.61 -6.25
C ASN A 394 8.01 11.06 -6.71
N ASN A 395 7.01 11.73 -6.10
CA ASN A 395 6.54 13.08 -6.48
C ASN A 395 6.06 13.20 -7.93
N SER A 396 5.67 12.10 -8.56
CA SER A 396 5.10 12.04 -9.89
C SER A 396 3.69 11.46 -9.84
N ILE A 397 2.86 11.84 -10.79
CA ILE A 397 1.51 11.32 -10.98
C ILE A 397 1.46 10.52 -12.29
N SER A 398 0.85 9.34 -12.23
CA SER A 398 0.64 8.48 -13.40
C SER A 398 -0.82 8.04 -13.48
N SER A 399 -1.33 7.91 -14.70
CA SER A 399 -2.68 7.37 -14.94
C SER A 399 -2.64 5.85 -14.90
N LEU A 400 -3.66 5.25 -14.29
CA LEU A 400 -3.93 3.81 -14.32
C LEU A 400 -4.78 3.40 -15.55
N GLY A 401 -5.17 4.38 -16.36
CA GLY A 401 -5.92 4.19 -17.59
C GLY A 401 -7.41 3.93 -17.38
N ILE A 402 -8.17 4.05 -18.47
CA ILE A 402 -9.58 3.72 -18.54
C ILE A 402 -9.70 2.51 -19.48
N PRO A 403 -10.16 1.34 -18.99
CA PRO A 403 -10.36 0.18 -19.84
C PRO A 403 -11.34 0.44 -21.00
N PRO A 404 -11.18 -0.25 -22.15
CA PRO A 404 -12.13 -0.14 -23.26
C PRO A 404 -13.57 -0.44 -22.81
N GLY A 405 -14.53 0.39 -23.26
CA GLY A 405 -15.94 0.29 -22.89
C GLY A 405 -16.35 1.14 -21.69
N TYR A 406 -15.39 1.74 -20.98
CA TYR A 406 -15.62 2.64 -19.86
C TYR A 406 -15.27 4.09 -20.22
N THR A 407 -15.87 5.04 -19.52
CA THR A 407 -15.67 6.49 -19.69
C THR A 407 -14.90 7.13 -18.55
N SER A 408 -14.86 6.48 -17.40
CA SER A 408 -14.14 6.98 -16.23
C SER A 408 -13.60 5.85 -15.36
N SER A 409 -12.59 6.17 -14.57
CA SER A 409 -11.95 5.28 -13.61
C SER A 409 -11.65 6.02 -12.31
N GLN A 410 -11.66 5.30 -11.20
CA GLN A 410 -11.37 5.80 -9.86
C GLN A 410 -10.61 4.73 -9.08
N ALA A 411 -9.46 5.08 -8.49
CA ALA A 411 -8.79 4.21 -7.53
C ALA A 411 -9.28 4.53 -6.11
N GLN A 412 -9.46 3.50 -5.29
CA GLN A 412 -9.99 3.61 -3.92
C GLN A 412 -8.95 3.18 -2.88
N ALA A 413 -8.22 2.09 -3.12
CA ALA A 413 -7.22 1.57 -2.19
C ALA A 413 -6.09 0.85 -2.93
N CYS A 414 -4.99 0.56 -2.23
CA CYS A 414 -3.91 -0.27 -2.74
C CYS A 414 -3.39 -1.29 -1.71
N SER A 415 -2.68 -2.32 -2.19
CA SER A 415 -1.99 -3.28 -1.34
C SER A 415 -0.89 -2.61 -0.51
N SER A 416 -0.39 -3.32 0.50
CA SER A 416 0.67 -2.81 1.40
C SER A 416 1.93 -2.32 0.68
N ASP A 417 2.27 -2.95 -0.45
CA ASP A 417 3.41 -2.57 -1.31
C ASP A 417 3.02 -1.67 -2.50
N GLY A 418 1.74 -1.29 -2.60
CA GLY A 418 1.17 -0.50 -3.69
C GLY A 418 1.26 -1.14 -5.07
N SER A 419 1.52 -2.45 -5.17
CA SER A 419 1.62 -3.17 -6.45
C SER A 419 0.26 -3.55 -7.03
N ILE A 420 -0.75 -3.69 -6.17
CA ILE A 420 -2.15 -3.91 -6.52
C ILE A 420 -2.93 -2.65 -6.14
N ILE A 421 -3.75 -2.16 -7.06
CA ILE A 421 -4.64 -1.03 -6.83
C ILE A 421 -6.05 -1.47 -7.18
N VAL A 422 -7.04 -1.09 -6.37
CA VAL A 422 -8.44 -1.45 -6.58
C VAL A 422 -9.30 -0.21 -6.68
N GLY A 423 -10.45 -0.32 -7.34
CA GLY A 423 -11.39 0.78 -7.44
C GLY A 423 -12.55 0.48 -8.37
N THR A 424 -13.04 1.52 -9.05
CA THR A 424 -14.27 1.44 -9.83
C THR A 424 -14.09 2.11 -11.19
N VAL A 425 -14.70 1.52 -12.21
CA VAL A 425 -14.83 2.10 -13.56
C VAL A 425 -16.30 2.27 -13.91
N TYR A 426 -16.62 3.26 -14.74
CA TYR A 426 -18.01 3.57 -15.10
C TYR A 426 -18.21 3.60 -16.61
N THR A 427 -19.35 3.10 -17.07
CA THR A 427 -19.77 3.20 -18.47
C THR A 427 -20.43 4.56 -18.74
N VAL A 428 -20.74 4.84 -20.01
CA VAL A 428 -21.53 6.02 -20.43
C VAL A 428 -22.89 6.14 -19.71
N ASN A 429 -23.48 5.00 -19.30
CA ASN A 429 -24.78 4.94 -18.63
C ASN A 429 -24.63 4.85 -17.10
N SER A 430 -23.46 5.19 -16.56
CA SER A 430 -23.15 5.17 -15.12
C SER A 430 -23.22 3.79 -14.46
N THR A 431 -23.20 2.70 -15.22
CA THR A 431 -23.02 1.34 -14.66
C THR A 431 -21.59 1.22 -14.15
N SER A 432 -21.44 0.79 -12.90
CA SER A 432 -20.13 0.68 -12.26
C SER A 432 -19.59 -0.75 -12.32
N SER A 433 -18.28 -0.92 -12.47
CA SER A 433 -17.63 -2.22 -12.28
C SER A 433 -16.42 -2.09 -11.37
N ALA A 434 -16.32 -2.99 -10.41
CA ALA A 434 -15.13 -3.11 -9.58
C ALA A 434 -13.94 -3.59 -10.44
N ILE A 435 -12.76 -3.04 -10.18
CA ILE A 435 -11.56 -3.27 -11.00
C ILE A 435 -10.32 -3.39 -10.12
N LYS A 436 -9.40 -4.25 -10.57
CA LYS A 436 -8.06 -4.44 -10.01
C LYS A 436 -7.01 -4.08 -11.05
N TRP A 437 -6.10 -3.15 -10.75
CA TRP A 437 -4.90 -2.84 -11.54
C TRP A 437 -3.65 -3.47 -10.91
N TYR A 438 -2.71 -3.94 -11.74
CA TYR A 438 -1.48 -4.58 -11.30
C TYR A 438 -0.40 -4.57 -12.39
N TYR A 439 0.87 -4.69 -12.01
CA TYR A 439 1.99 -4.76 -12.95
C TYR A 439 2.44 -6.21 -13.17
N ALA A 440 2.38 -6.69 -14.41
CA ALA A 440 2.76 -8.04 -14.82
C ALA A 440 4.04 -8.07 -15.67
#